data_AF-A0A921FLC4-F1
#
_entry.id   AF-A0A921FLC4-F1
#
_cell.length_a   1.000
_cell.length_b   1.000
_cell.length_c   1.000
_cell.angle_alpha   90.00
_cell.angle_beta   90.00
_cell.angle_gamma   90.00
#
_symmetry.space_group_name_H-M   'P 1'
#
loop_
_entity.id
_entity.type
_entity.pdbx_description
1 polymer ?
#
loop_
_entity_poly.entity_id
_entity_poly.type
_entity_poly.pdbx_seq_one_letter_code
_entity_poly.pdbx_strand_id
1 'polypeptide(L)'
;MLHAVRHGIVIGCAILLIAGVIWIDVTTTIWQELVILSGLAAGVVTFLLTTLFLDRFVQRAAQRRWAPVTRLALTEILHQFADEQHSEPSLGRIEPRQLSALDPHATASQLLGDTQALRQTVVEEGSHIATMLGTWWDFLSALTDNEQLIRHIADVTVLLEQVRDLSLDVDRTLQKTSQDGAFSEESQHALAQLNTHIITCNQSIVHIVAELSQRLSTDPTVLSQDAQQTISRLRLRQGTPHHRRAKNS
;
A
#
# COMPACT_ATOMS: atom_id res chain seq x y z
N MET A 1 6.75 -20.03 0.15
CA MET A 1 6.96 -21.40 -0.38
C MET A 1 5.65 -22.09 -0.79
N LEU A 2 4.60 -22.06 0.05
CA LEU A 2 3.26 -22.62 -0.25
C LEU A 2 2.61 -22.07 -1.53
N HIS A 3 2.76 -20.76 -1.80
CA HIS A 3 2.25 -20.14 -3.04
C HIS A 3 2.95 -20.68 -4.30
N ALA A 4 4.27 -20.88 -4.28
CA ALA A 4 5.02 -21.40 -5.43
C ALA A 4 4.64 -22.86 -5.76
N VAL A 5 4.43 -23.68 -4.73
CA VAL A 5 3.96 -25.07 -4.89
C VAL A 5 2.54 -25.11 -5.46
N ARG A 6 1.62 -24.26 -4.95
CA ARG A 6 0.26 -24.15 -5.49
C ARG A 6 0.25 -23.69 -6.95
N HIS A 7 1.15 -22.78 -7.33
CA HIS A 7 1.31 -22.31 -8.71
C HIS A 7 1.87 -23.39 -9.64
N GLY A 8 2.85 -24.18 -9.17
CA GLY A 8 3.38 -25.32 -9.92
C GLY A 8 2.34 -26.41 -10.17
N ILE A 9 1.49 -26.69 -9.18
CA ILE A 9 0.40 -27.66 -9.29
C ILE A 9 -0.65 -27.20 -10.31
N VAL A 10 -1.04 -25.93 -10.30
CA VAL A 10 -2.04 -25.39 -11.26
C VAL A 10 -1.52 -25.44 -12.69
N ILE A 11 -0.25 -25.04 -12.92
CA ILE A 11 0.37 -25.10 -14.25
C ILE A 11 0.51 -26.56 -14.70
N GLY A 12 0.94 -27.45 -13.81
CA GLY A 12 1.04 -28.88 -14.08
C GLY A 12 -0.29 -29.51 -14.48
N CYS A 13 -1.37 -29.23 -13.73
CA CYS A 13 -2.72 -29.70 -14.05
C CYS A 13 -3.24 -29.15 -15.38
N ALA A 14 -2.97 -27.87 -15.68
CA ALA A 14 -3.38 -27.27 -16.96
C ALA A 14 -2.67 -27.94 -18.15
N ILE A 15 -1.35 -28.17 -18.04
CA ILE A 15 -0.57 -28.86 -19.07
C ILE A 15 -1.05 -30.31 -19.25
N LEU A 16 -1.30 -31.02 -18.15
CA LEU A 16 -1.82 -32.39 -18.18
C LEU A 16 -3.21 -32.47 -18.81
N LEU A 17 -4.09 -31.51 -18.53
CA LEU A 17 -5.41 -31.42 -19.15
C LEU A 17 -5.31 -31.16 -20.65
N ILE A 18 -4.47 -30.21 -21.07
CA ILE A 18 -4.25 -29.90 -22.48
C ILE A 18 -3.66 -31.12 -23.21
N ALA A 19 -2.63 -31.74 -22.63
CA ALA A 19 -2.01 -32.94 -23.18
C ALA A 19 -2.99 -34.12 -23.25
N GLY A 20 -3.84 -34.30 -22.24
CA GLY A 20 -4.88 -35.33 -22.22
C GLY A 20 -5.94 -35.12 -23.30
N VAL A 21 -6.38 -33.88 -23.52
CA VAL A 21 -7.30 -33.53 -24.61
C VAL A 21 -6.65 -33.83 -25.96
N ILE A 22 -5.42 -33.37 -26.21
CA ILE A 22 -4.68 -33.63 -27.45
C ILE A 22 -4.46 -35.13 -27.67
N TRP A 23 -4.17 -35.89 -26.60
CA TRP A 23 -3.96 -37.33 -26.69
C TRP A 23 -5.24 -38.07 -27.09
N ILE A 24 -6.39 -37.73 -26.49
CA ILE A 24 -7.69 -38.30 -26.85
C ILE A 24 -8.03 -37.96 -28.31
N ASP A 25 -7.75 -36.73 -28.72
CA ASP A 25 -7.98 -36.21 -30.07
C ASP A 25 -7.20 -36.97 -31.16
N VAL A 26 -5.92 -37.28 -30.88
CA VAL A 26 -5.03 -38.03 -31.79
C VAL A 26 -5.35 -39.53 -31.82
N THR A 27 -5.75 -40.10 -30.69
CA THR A 27 -5.94 -41.57 -30.57
C THR A 27 -7.34 -42.06 -30.94
N THR A 28 -8.35 -41.18 -30.96
CA THR A 28 -9.70 -41.55 -31.36
C THR A 28 -10.01 -41.13 -32.80
N THR A 29 -9.99 -42.09 -33.72
CA THR A 29 -10.36 -41.92 -35.15
C THR A 29 -11.87 -41.72 -35.37
N ILE A 30 -12.53 -40.90 -34.54
CA ILE A 30 -14.00 -40.66 -34.52
C ILE A 30 -14.39 -39.42 -35.37
N TRP A 31 -13.47 -38.98 -36.23
CA TRP A 31 -13.39 -37.61 -36.76
C TRP A 31 -14.38 -37.20 -37.86
N GLN A 32 -15.28 -38.05 -38.33
CA GLN A 32 -16.25 -37.64 -39.37
C GLN A 32 -17.57 -37.08 -38.82
N GLU A 33 -18.03 -37.49 -37.63
CA GLU A 33 -19.25 -36.93 -37.01
C GLU A 33 -18.95 -35.89 -35.91
N LEU A 34 -17.68 -35.77 -35.49
CA LEU A 34 -17.29 -35.01 -34.30
C LEU A 34 -16.58 -33.67 -34.60
N VAL A 35 -16.61 -33.21 -35.87
CA VAL A 35 -16.00 -31.93 -36.29
C VAL A 35 -16.52 -30.75 -35.46
N ILE A 36 -17.79 -30.80 -35.04
CA ILE A 36 -18.40 -29.76 -34.19
C ILE A 36 -17.83 -29.77 -32.75
N LEU A 37 -17.56 -30.95 -32.18
CA LEU A 37 -16.97 -31.07 -30.83
C LEU A 37 -15.49 -30.68 -30.83
N SER A 38 -14.74 -30.98 -31.88
CA SER A 38 -13.32 -30.60 -32.00
C SER A 38 -13.14 -29.08 -32.09
N GLY A 39 -14.03 -28.38 -32.80
CA GLY A 39 -14.04 -26.92 -32.85
C GLY A 39 -14.38 -26.28 -31.50
N LEU A 40 -15.25 -26.92 -30.71
CA LEU A 40 -15.57 -26.49 -29.36
C LEU A 40 -14.39 -26.73 -28.40
N ALA A 41 -13.75 -27.90 -28.45
CA ALA A 41 -12.58 -28.21 -27.64
C ALA A 41 -11.39 -27.29 -27.97
N ALA A 42 -11.10 -27.09 -29.25
CA ALA A 42 -10.07 -26.14 -29.69
C ALA A 42 -10.40 -24.70 -29.29
N GLY A 43 -11.68 -24.31 -29.37
CA GLY A 43 -12.18 -23.02 -28.90
C GLY A 43 -12.00 -22.85 -27.38
N VAL A 44 -12.31 -23.86 -26.58
CA VAL A 44 -12.13 -23.85 -25.12
C VAL A 44 -10.64 -23.80 -24.74
N VAL A 45 -9.79 -24.58 -25.40
CA VAL A 45 -8.34 -24.55 -25.17
C VAL A 45 -7.77 -23.19 -25.54
N THR A 46 -8.18 -22.63 -26.69
CA THR A 46 -7.75 -21.29 -27.13
C THR A 46 -8.25 -20.22 -26.17
N PHE A 47 -9.49 -20.33 -25.70
CA PHE A 47 -10.07 -19.42 -24.71
C PHE A 47 -9.33 -19.50 -23.37
N LEU A 48 -9.04 -20.70 -22.86
CA LEU A 48 -8.25 -20.90 -21.64
C LEU A 48 -6.82 -20.38 -21.81
N LEU A 49 -6.18 -20.62 -22.94
CA LEU A 49 -4.84 -20.12 -23.21
C LEU A 49 -4.84 -18.58 -23.27
N THR A 50 -5.84 -17.99 -23.94
CA THR A 50 -5.97 -16.54 -24.08
C THR A 50 -6.24 -15.89 -22.72
N THR A 51 -7.18 -16.42 -21.94
CA THR A 51 -7.50 -15.89 -20.62
C THR A 51 -6.37 -16.06 -19.61
N LEU A 52 -5.66 -17.20 -19.62
CA LEU A 52 -4.57 -17.45 -18.65
C LEU A 52 -3.25 -16.76 -19.01
N PHE A 53 -2.91 -16.67 -20.29
CA PHE A 53 -1.63 -16.12 -20.73
C PHE A 53 -1.74 -14.68 -21.22
N LEU A 54 -2.71 -14.37 -22.07
CA LEU A 54 -2.80 -13.03 -22.68
C LEU A 54 -3.08 -11.98 -21.63
N ASP A 55 -4.01 -12.24 -20.71
CA ASP A 55 -4.33 -11.32 -19.62
C ASP A 55 -3.09 -11.04 -18.75
N ARG A 56 -2.30 -12.08 -18.44
CA ARG A 56 -1.08 -11.95 -17.65
C ARG A 56 0.03 -11.18 -18.36
N PHE A 57 0.17 -11.36 -19.68
CA PHE A 57 1.14 -10.61 -20.49
C PHE A 57 0.72 -9.14 -20.63
N VAL A 58 -0.56 -8.89 -20.87
CA VAL A 58 -1.14 -7.54 -20.95
C VAL A 58 -0.99 -6.82 -19.61
N GLN A 59 -1.26 -7.50 -18.49
CA GLN A 59 -1.06 -6.95 -17.14
C GLN A 59 0.41 -6.59 -16.88
N ARG A 60 1.37 -7.48 -17.18
CA ARG A 60 2.80 -7.17 -17.02
C ARG A 60 3.27 -6.02 -17.93
N ALA A 61 2.75 -5.94 -19.15
CA ALA A 61 3.06 -4.85 -20.07
C ALA A 61 2.49 -3.52 -19.56
N ALA A 62 1.25 -3.54 -19.06
CA ALA A 62 0.63 -2.38 -18.42
C ALA A 62 1.41 -1.94 -17.17
N GLN A 63 1.79 -2.87 -16.29
CA GLN A 63 2.61 -2.59 -15.12
C GLN A 63 3.93 -1.91 -15.49
N ARG A 64 4.66 -2.42 -16.50
CA ARG A 64 5.91 -1.79 -16.96
C ARG A 64 5.70 -0.40 -17.55
N ARG A 65 4.62 -0.20 -18.31
CA ARG A 65 4.29 1.10 -18.91
C ARG A 65 4.00 2.15 -17.83
N TRP A 66 3.33 1.74 -16.76
CA TRP A 66 2.90 2.62 -15.68
C TRP A 66 3.85 2.64 -14.48
N ALA A 67 4.95 1.87 -14.51
CA ALA A 67 5.90 1.76 -13.40
C ALA A 67 6.39 3.13 -12.87
N PRO A 68 6.70 4.14 -13.69
CA PRO A 68 7.07 5.47 -13.17
C PRO A 68 5.95 6.15 -12.38
N VAL A 69 4.69 6.00 -12.83
CA VAL A 69 3.51 6.57 -12.16
C VAL A 69 3.20 5.80 -10.89
N THR A 70 3.32 4.47 -10.90
CA THR A 70 3.20 3.64 -9.71
C THR A 70 4.24 4.02 -8.67
N ARG A 71 5.50 4.19 -9.06
CA ARG A 71 6.55 4.63 -8.15
C ARG A 71 6.25 6.01 -7.57
N LEU A 72 5.79 6.96 -8.40
CA LEU A 72 5.40 8.29 -7.93
C LEU A 72 4.28 8.20 -6.90
N ALA A 73 3.21 7.47 -7.20
CA ALA A 73 2.08 7.25 -6.29
C ALA A 73 2.57 6.63 -4.97
N LEU A 74 3.29 5.52 -5.01
CA LEU A 74 3.80 4.86 -3.81
C LEU A 74 4.77 5.72 -3.00
N THR A 75 5.58 6.56 -3.66
CA THR A 75 6.48 7.51 -2.99
C THR A 75 5.69 8.60 -2.29
N GLU A 76 4.66 9.14 -2.94
CA GLU A 76 3.76 10.13 -2.34
C GLU A 76 3.06 9.54 -1.11
N ILE A 77 2.50 8.33 -1.23
CA ILE A 77 1.87 7.61 -0.12
C ILE A 77 2.86 7.44 1.03
N LEU A 78 4.09 7.02 0.74
CA LEU A 78 5.12 6.86 1.75
C LEU A 78 5.44 8.16 2.47
N HIS A 79 5.47 9.29 1.75
CA HIS A 79 5.71 10.61 2.36
C HIS A 79 4.55 11.04 3.25
N GLN A 80 3.30 10.73 2.87
CA GLN A 80 2.14 11.04 3.70
C GLN A 80 2.15 10.28 5.03
N PHE A 81 2.68 9.05 5.06
CA PHE A 81 2.85 8.28 6.29
C PHE A 81 4.17 8.56 7.03
N ALA A 82 5.08 9.30 6.43
CA ALA A 82 6.35 9.65 7.03
C ALA A 82 6.19 10.83 8.00
N ASP A 83 6.93 10.78 9.10
CA ASP A 83 7.17 11.94 9.92
C ASP A 83 8.20 12.83 9.24
N GLU A 84 7.75 13.96 8.67
CA GLU A 84 8.62 14.91 7.96
C GLU A 84 9.71 15.52 8.85
N GLN A 85 9.51 15.57 10.17
CA GLN A 85 10.46 16.18 11.10
C GLN A 85 11.61 15.22 11.43
N HIS A 86 11.31 13.91 11.49
CA HIS A 86 12.26 12.88 11.91
C HIS A 86 12.77 12.01 10.75
N SER A 87 12.14 12.10 9.58
CA SER A 87 12.57 11.40 8.37
C SER A 87 13.65 12.17 7.63
N GLU A 88 14.65 11.43 7.12
CA GLU A 88 15.66 11.94 6.21
C GLU A 88 15.58 11.13 4.90
N PRO A 89 14.65 11.49 3.97
CA PRO A 89 14.45 10.74 2.72
C PRO A 89 15.72 10.65 1.89
N SER A 90 16.56 11.69 1.93
CA SER A 90 17.87 11.77 1.26
C SER A 90 18.85 10.67 1.69
N LEU A 91 18.70 10.15 2.91
CA LEU A 91 19.52 9.10 3.49
C LEU A 91 18.79 7.75 3.55
N GLY A 92 17.57 7.68 3.01
CA GLY A 92 16.73 6.48 3.03
C GLY A 92 16.18 6.13 4.42
N ARG A 93 16.25 7.06 5.39
CA ARG A 93 15.65 6.89 6.72
C ARG A 93 14.26 7.51 6.70
N ILE A 94 13.24 6.66 6.85
CA ILE A 94 11.84 7.08 6.88
C ILE A 94 11.27 6.60 8.19
N GLU A 95 10.89 7.54 9.04
CA GLU A 95 10.24 7.24 10.31
C GLU A 95 8.73 7.41 10.12
N PRO A 96 7.92 6.40 10.50
CA PRO A 96 6.48 6.51 10.40
C PRO A 96 5.96 7.54 11.39
N ARG A 97 4.96 8.33 10.98
CA ARG A 97 4.22 9.20 11.89
C ARG A 97 3.48 8.34 12.92
N GLN A 98 3.52 8.75 14.18
CA GLN A 98 2.92 8.02 15.28
C GLN A 98 1.98 8.91 16.10
N LEU A 99 0.87 8.34 16.52
CA LEU A 99 0.00 8.92 17.53
C LEU A 99 0.67 8.82 18.90
N SER A 100 0.62 9.90 19.68
CA SER A 100 1.16 9.92 21.04
C SER A 100 0.31 9.05 21.98
N ALA A 101 0.95 8.14 22.71
CA ALA A 101 0.30 7.42 23.80
C ALA A 101 0.04 8.36 24.98
N LEU A 102 -1.05 8.14 25.69
CA LEU A 102 -1.45 8.94 26.85
C LEU A 102 -0.78 8.40 28.12
N ASP A 103 -0.31 9.29 28.99
CA ASP A 103 0.31 8.93 30.26
C ASP A 103 -0.75 8.38 31.25
N PRO A 104 -0.64 7.11 31.71
CA PRO A 104 -1.56 6.52 32.67
C PRO A 104 -1.60 7.23 34.03
N HIS A 105 -0.58 8.02 34.34
CA HIS A 105 -0.44 8.70 35.63
C HIS A 105 -0.75 10.21 35.56
N ALA A 106 -1.16 10.70 34.38
CA ALA A 106 -1.56 12.09 34.22
C ALA A 106 -2.83 12.43 35.00
N THR A 107 -2.96 13.70 35.39
CA THR A 107 -4.17 14.19 36.06
C THR A 107 -5.37 14.19 35.11
N ALA A 108 -6.60 14.09 35.63
CA ALA A 108 -7.81 14.06 34.81
C ALA A 108 -7.93 15.27 33.87
N SER A 109 -7.52 16.46 34.32
CA SER A 109 -7.53 17.67 33.49
C SER A 109 -6.49 17.64 32.37
N GLN A 110 -5.31 17.07 32.61
CA GLN A 110 -4.29 16.86 31.58
C GLN A 110 -4.77 15.84 30.55
N LEU A 111 -5.30 14.70 31.01
CA LEU A 111 -5.82 13.66 30.13
C LEU A 111 -6.93 14.16 29.22
N LEU A 112 -7.85 15.01 29.72
CA LEU A 112 -8.88 15.64 28.89
C LEU A 112 -8.31 16.55 27.80
N GLY A 113 -7.20 17.25 28.08
CA GLY A 113 -6.48 18.05 27.10
C GLY A 113 -5.78 17.17 26.06
N ASP A 114 -5.12 16.11 26.53
CA ASP A 114 -4.35 15.19 25.69
C ASP A 114 -5.27 14.36 24.77
N THR A 115 -6.43 13.91 25.25
CA THR A 115 -7.44 13.23 24.42
C THR A 115 -8.03 14.16 23.37
N GLN A 116 -8.23 15.45 23.70
CA GLN A 116 -8.65 16.44 22.72
C GLN A 116 -7.59 16.66 21.64
N ALA A 117 -6.32 16.82 22.02
CA ALA A 117 -5.22 16.95 21.08
C ALA A 117 -5.10 15.70 20.20
N LEU A 118 -5.19 14.51 20.79
CA LEU A 118 -5.19 13.23 20.07
C LEU A 118 -6.31 13.17 19.02
N ARG A 119 -7.54 13.57 19.36
CA ARG A 119 -8.66 13.60 18.40
C ARG A 119 -8.38 14.52 17.23
N GLN A 120 -7.81 15.69 17.48
CA GLN A 120 -7.48 16.62 16.41
C GLN A 120 -6.45 16.00 15.46
N THR A 121 -5.37 15.41 16.00
CA THR A 121 -4.37 14.69 15.21
C THR A 121 -4.98 13.55 14.41
N VAL A 122 -5.86 12.76 15.01
CA VAL A 122 -6.55 11.63 14.34
C VAL A 122 -7.43 12.11 13.19
N VAL A 123 -8.14 13.22 13.34
CA VAL A 123 -8.96 13.81 12.27
C VAL A 123 -8.10 14.34 11.13
N GLU A 124 -7.02 15.06 11.45
CA GLU A 124 -6.07 15.56 10.47
C GLU A 124 -5.45 14.40 9.67
N GLU A 125 -5.01 13.35 10.37
CA GLU A 125 -4.42 12.16 9.75
C GLU A 125 -5.43 11.39 8.89
N GLY A 126 -6.65 11.19 9.37
CA GLY A 126 -7.73 10.58 8.60
C GLY A 126 -8.04 11.36 7.31
N SER A 127 -8.03 12.70 7.38
CA SER A 127 -8.23 13.57 6.22
C SER A 127 -7.08 13.45 5.21
N HIS A 128 -5.84 13.38 5.68
CA HIS A 128 -4.67 13.17 4.81
C HIS A 128 -4.76 11.84 4.07
N ILE A 129 -5.04 10.74 4.78
CA ILE A 129 -5.18 9.41 4.19
C ILE A 129 -6.33 9.39 3.18
N ALA A 130 -7.48 9.97 3.51
CA ALA A 130 -8.63 10.04 2.61
C ALA A 130 -8.32 10.83 1.32
N THR A 131 -7.62 11.96 1.44
CA THR A 131 -7.23 12.80 0.31
C THR A 131 -6.23 12.09 -0.61
N MET A 132 -5.22 11.45 -0.01
CA MET A 132 -4.23 10.65 -0.73
C MET A 132 -4.89 9.48 -1.46
N LEU A 133 -5.76 8.72 -0.77
CA LEU A 133 -6.47 7.61 -1.38
C LEU A 133 -7.36 8.13 -2.51
N GLY A 134 -8.13 9.20 -2.30
CA GLY A 134 -8.97 9.78 -3.35
C GLY A 134 -8.18 10.19 -4.60
N THR A 135 -6.94 10.67 -4.44
CA THR A 135 -6.07 11.06 -5.55
C THR A 135 -5.56 9.86 -6.34
N TRP A 136 -5.19 8.77 -5.67
CA TRP A 136 -4.52 7.63 -6.30
C TRP A 136 -5.41 6.39 -6.46
N TRP A 137 -6.63 6.39 -5.94
CA TRP A 137 -7.51 5.22 -5.86
C TRP A 137 -7.78 4.57 -7.21
N ASP A 138 -8.25 5.36 -8.18
CA ASP A 138 -8.60 4.85 -9.51
C ASP A 138 -7.38 4.22 -10.22
N PHE A 139 -6.20 4.79 -9.98
CA PHE A 139 -4.96 4.28 -10.55
C PHE A 139 -4.46 3.01 -9.84
N LEU A 140 -4.43 3.02 -8.50
CA LEU A 140 -3.90 1.90 -7.72
C LEU A 140 -4.83 0.69 -7.76
N SER A 141 -6.15 0.89 -7.75
CA SER A 141 -7.13 -0.19 -7.84
C SER A 141 -7.13 -0.89 -9.21
N ALA A 142 -6.73 -0.19 -10.27
CA ALA A 142 -6.55 -0.77 -11.60
C ALA A 142 -5.30 -1.68 -11.73
N LEU A 143 -4.41 -1.67 -10.74
CA LEU A 143 -3.18 -2.45 -10.72
C LEU A 143 -3.30 -3.63 -9.74
N THR A 144 -3.14 -4.86 -10.26
CA THR A 144 -3.38 -6.11 -9.52
C THR A 144 -2.53 -6.26 -8.24
N ASP A 145 -1.34 -5.65 -8.17
CA ASP A 145 -0.39 -5.84 -7.06
C ASP A 145 -0.63 -4.90 -5.86
N ASN A 146 -1.61 -3.99 -5.93
CA ASN A 146 -1.85 -2.97 -4.90
C ASN A 146 -3.04 -3.27 -3.98
N GLU A 147 -3.83 -4.31 -4.25
CA GLU A 147 -5.03 -4.63 -3.47
C GLU A 147 -4.73 -4.80 -1.97
N GLN A 148 -3.65 -5.51 -1.64
CA GLN A 148 -3.26 -5.75 -0.26
C GLN A 148 -2.84 -4.46 0.47
N LEU A 149 -2.06 -3.60 -0.21
CA LEU A 149 -1.65 -2.30 0.33
C LEU A 149 -2.87 -1.42 0.58
N ILE A 150 -3.81 -1.36 -0.38
CA ILE A 150 -5.06 -0.62 -0.25
C ILE A 150 -5.86 -1.10 0.97
N ARG A 151 -5.95 -2.42 1.16
CA ARG A 151 -6.62 -3.01 2.32
C ARG A 151 -5.94 -2.60 3.64
N HIS A 152 -4.62 -2.66 3.73
CA HIS A 152 -3.90 -2.22 4.93
C HIS A 152 -4.13 -0.73 5.25
N ILE A 153 -4.16 0.13 4.22
CA ILE A 153 -4.45 1.56 4.41
C ILE A 153 -5.90 1.74 4.90
N ALA A 154 -6.86 1.01 4.33
CA ALA A 154 -8.25 1.05 4.80
C ALA A 154 -8.37 0.58 6.25
N ASP A 155 -7.66 -0.48 6.64
CA ASP A 155 -7.63 -0.96 8.03
C ASP A 155 -7.13 0.12 9.00
N VAL A 156 -6.12 0.91 8.60
CA VAL A 156 -5.65 2.06 9.40
C VAL A 156 -6.73 3.12 9.57
N THR A 157 -7.51 3.43 8.53
CA THR A 157 -8.61 4.41 8.67
C THR A 157 -9.66 3.98 9.68
N VAL A 158 -9.94 2.68 9.75
CA VAL A 158 -10.85 2.11 10.76
C VAL A 158 -10.24 2.20 12.16
N LEU A 159 -8.94 1.90 12.31
CA LEU A 159 -8.24 2.03 13.60
C LEU A 159 -8.22 3.48 14.09
N LEU A 160 -8.03 4.46 13.20
CA LEU A 160 -8.10 5.88 13.53
C LEU A 160 -9.49 6.27 14.07
N GLU A 161 -10.56 5.82 13.42
CA GLU A 161 -11.93 6.07 13.91
C GLU A 161 -12.16 5.43 15.29
N GLN A 162 -11.67 4.21 15.52
CA GLN A 162 -11.75 3.56 16.83
C GLN A 162 -10.98 4.33 17.91
N VAL A 163 -9.79 4.84 17.61
CA VAL A 163 -9.03 5.70 18.54
C VAL A 163 -9.82 6.97 18.86
N ARG A 164 -10.45 7.60 17.86
CA ARG A 164 -11.31 8.77 18.08
C ARG A 164 -12.47 8.45 19.03
N ASP A 165 -13.18 7.36 18.78
CA ASP A 165 -14.37 7.00 19.56
C ASP A 165 -14.00 6.60 21.00
N LEU A 166 -12.92 5.82 21.18
CA LEU A 166 -12.40 5.46 22.51
C LEU A 166 -11.90 6.68 23.29
N SER A 167 -11.34 7.70 22.61
CA SER A 167 -10.96 8.94 23.28
C SER A 167 -12.16 9.72 23.83
N LEU A 168 -13.32 9.63 23.18
CA LEU A 168 -14.57 10.23 23.69
C LEU A 168 -15.09 9.46 24.89
N ASP A 169 -14.93 8.14 24.93
CA ASP A 169 -15.31 7.31 26.07
C ASP A 169 -14.42 7.59 27.29
N VAL A 170 -13.12 7.80 27.09
CA VAL A 170 -12.21 8.28 28.13
C VAL A 170 -12.68 9.63 28.66
N ASP A 171 -13.02 10.60 27.81
CA ASP A 171 -13.51 11.90 28.28
C ASP A 171 -14.80 11.78 29.11
N ARG A 172 -15.75 10.94 28.67
CA ARG A 172 -17.00 10.70 29.40
C ARG A 172 -16.76 10.10 30.79
N THR A 173 -15.83 9.15 30.91
CA THR A 173 -15.50 8.50 32.19
C THR A 173 -14.72 9.44 33.12
N LEU A 174 -13.80 10.24 32.58
CA LEU A 174 -13.06 11.26 33.33
C LEU A 174 -13.96 12.40 33.85
N GLN A 175 -14.95 12.82 33.06
CA GLN A 175 -15.90 13.86 33.49
C GLN A 175 -16.81 13.39 34.63
N LYS A 176 -17.27 12.13 34.61
CA LYS A 176 -18.01 11.52 35.73
C LYS A 176 -17.14 11.43 36.98
N THR A 177 -15.91 10.97 36.81
CA THR A 177 -14.91 10.79 37.87
C THR A 177 -14.53 12.11 38.55
N SER A 178 -14.47 13.21 37.79
CA SER A 178 -14.19 14.55 38.33
C SER A 178 -15.30 15.06 39.27
N GLN A 179 -16.51 14.47 39.23
CA GLN A 179 -17.59 14.76 40.18
C GLN A 179 -17.47 13.93 41.48
N ASP A 180 -16.91 12.72 41.40
CA ASP A 180 -16.79 11.78 42.53
C ASP A 180 -15.41 11.83 43.25
N GLY A 181 -14.44 12.57 42.70
CA GLY A 181 -13.18 12.96 43.36
C GLY A 181 -12.06 11.91 43.40
N ALA A 182 -12.32 10.66 42.97
CA ALA A 182 -11.32 9.59 42.90
C ALA A 182 -11.35 8.89 41.53
N PHE A 183 -10.17 8.67 40.94
CA PHE A 183 -10.01 8.04 39.63
C PHE A 183 -10.64 6.63 39.61
N SER A 184 -11.71 6.45 38.84
CA SER A 184 -12.44 5.18 38.82
C SER A 184 -11.67 4.08 38.09
N GLU A 185 -11.87 2.81 38.48
CA GLU A 185 -11.36 1.65 37.74
C GLU A 185 -11.85 1.65 36.27
N GLU A 186 -13.06 2.17 36.03
CA GLU A 186 -13.63 2.35 34.69
C GLU A 186 -12.78 3.30 33.83
N SER A 187 -12.34 4.44 34.39
CA SER A 187 -11.48 5.41 33.69
C SER A 187 -10.10 4.82 33.36
N GLN A 188 -9.54 4.03 34.28
CA GLN A 188 -8.26 3.34 34.04
C GLN A 188 -8.38 2.28 32.93
N HIS A 189 -9.47 1.50 32.94
CA HIS A 189 -9.73 0.52 31.91
C HIS A 189 -9.93 1.18 30.54
N ALA A 190 -10.73 2.25 30.45
CA ALA A 190 -10.94 3.01 29.22
C ALA A 190 -9.63 3.58 28.67
N LEU A 191 -8.77 4.13 29.54
CA LEU A 191 -7.46 4.65 29.15
C LEU A 191 -6.52 3.55 28.64
N ALA A 192 -6.47 2.39 29.32
CA ALA A 192 -5.67 1.25 28.88
C ALA A 192 -6.14 0.71 27.52
N GLN A 193 -7.46 0.66 27.31
CA GLN A 193 -8.05 0.25 26.03
C GLN A 193 -7.70 1.22 24.90
N LEU A 194 -7.80 2.53 25.15
CA LEU A 194 -7.39 3.57 24.19
C LEU A 194 -5.90 3.46 23.84
N ASN A 195 -5.02 3.36 24.83
CA ASN A 195 -3.58 3.21 24.59
C ASN A 195 -3.25 1.94 23.78
N THR A 196 -3.97 0.83 24.03
CA THR A 196 -3.82 -0.40 23.23
C THR A 196 -4.17 -0.17 21.76
N HIS A 197 -5.24 0.58 21.47
CA HIS A 197 -5.64 0.90 20.10
C HIS A 197 -4.67 1.89 19.44
N ILE A 198 -4.15 2.88 20.18
CA ILE A 198 -3.09 3.78 19.70
C ILE A 198 -1.86 2.96 19.26
N ILE A 199 -1.40 2.03 20.10
CA ILE A 199 -0.25 1.16 19.79
C ILE A 199 -0.54 0.31 18.54
N THR A 200 -1.74 -0.27 18.46
CA THR A 200 -2.14 -1.10 17.32
C THR A 200 -2.19 -0.29 16.02
N CYS A 201 -2.74 0.92 16.07
CA CYS A 201 -2.75 1.86 14.94
C CYS A 201 -1.31 2.21 14.50
N ASN A 202 -0.44 2.56 15.44
CA ASN A 202 0.96 2.88 15.16
C ASN A 202 1.71 1.70 14.53
N GLN A 203 1.47 0.47 15.00
CA GLN A 203 2.05 -0.74 14.42
C GLN A 203 1.58 -0.97 12.97
N SER A 204 0.30 -0.73 12.68
CA SER A 204 -0.23 -0.82 11.32
C SER A 204 0.40 0.21 10.38
N ILE A 205 0.59 1.45 10.85
CA ILE A 205 1.29 2.50 10.09
C ILE A 205 2.75 2.09 9.81
N VAL A 206 3.47 1.62 10.83
CA VAL A 206 4.85 1.12 10.69
C VAL A 206 4.91 0.00 9.64
N HIS A 207 3.96 -0.93 9.67
CA HIS A 207 3.88 -2.02 8.70
C HIS A 207 3.69 -1.51 7.26
N ILE A 208 2.79 -0.55 7.04
CA ILE A 208 2.57 0.07 5.72
C ILE A 208 3.84 0.75 5.21
N VAL A 209 4.51 1.54 6.06
CA VAL A 209 5.76 2.23 5.70
C VAL A 209 6.86 1.24 5.32
N ALA A 210 7.00 0.14 6.08
CA ALA A 210 7.95 -0.92 5.77
C ALA A 210 7.62 -1.61 4.43
N GLU A 211 6.35 -1.94 4.19
CA GLU A 211 5.87 -2.55 2.95
C GLU A 211 6.13 -1.65 1.73
N LEU A 212 5.79 -0.36 1.83
CA LEU A 212 6.03 0.64 0.78
C LEU A 212 7.52 0.82 0.49
N SER A 213 8.34 0.94 1.53
CA SER A 213 9.80 1.06 1.40
C SER A 213 10.40 -0.16 0.71
N GLN A 214 9.95 -1.36 1.08
CA GLN A 214 10.38 -2.60 0.44
C GLN A 214 9.98 -2.63 -1.04
N ARG A 215 8.72 -2.31 -1.37
CA ARG A 215 8.22 -2.25 -2.75
C ARG A 215 9.05 -1.27 -3.60
N LEU A 216 9.32 -0.07 -3.08
CA LEU A 216 10.11 0.95 -3.78
C LEU A 216 11.59 0.57 -3.93
N SER A 217 12.16 -0.19 -3.00
CA SER A 217 13.54 -0.69 -3.11
C SER A 217 13.68 -1.84 -4.12
N THR A 218 12.62 -2.62 -4.31
CA THR A 218 12.61 -3.80 -5.19
C THR A 218 12.17 -3.48 -6.60
N ASP A 219 11.51 -2.33 -6.83
CA ASP A 219 11.06 -1.90 -8.16
C ASP A 219 12.25 -1.42 -9.02
N PRO A 220 12.69 -2.21 -10.03
CA PRO A 220 13.81 -1.86 -10.86
C PRO A 220 13.33 -0.85 -11.90
N THR A 221 13.25 0.43 -11.53
CA THR A 221 13.00 1.47 -12.54
C THR A 221 14.23 1.61 -13.42
N VAL A 222 14.19 0.95 -14.58
CA VAL A 222 14.90 1.45 -15.76
C VAL A 222 14.14 2.71 -16.16
N LEU A 223 14.62 3.89 -15.73
CA LEU A 223 14.20 5.17 -16.32
C LEU A 223 14.12 5.00 -17.83
N SER A 224 13.07 5.48 -18.50
CA SER A 224 13.00 5.37 -19.96
C SER A 224 14.29 5.91 -20.56
N GLN A 225 14.79 5.30 -21.64
CA GLN A 225 16.04 5.75 -22.26
C GLN A 225 16.00 7.25 -22.58
N ASP A 226 14.83 7.79 -22.95
CA ASP A 226 14.61 9.22 -23.17
C ASP A 226 14.75 10.06 -21.89
N ALA A 227 14.25 9.59 -20.76
CA ALA A 227 14.42 10.25 -19.47
C ALA A 227 15.89 10.23 -19.01
N GLN A 228 16.59 9.10 -19.20
CA GLN A 228 18.02 8.98 -18.91
C GLN A 228 18.87 9.91 -19.79
N GLN A 229 18.53 10.01 -21.09
CA GLN A 229 19.18 10.92 -22.03
C GLN A 229 18.90 12.39 -21.69
N THR A 230 17.70 12.71 -21.22
CA THR A 230 17.34 14.07 -20.82
C THR A 230 18.08 14.50 -19.55
N ILE A 231 18.14 13.62 -18.54
CA ILE A 231 18.85 13.88 -17.28
C ILE A 231 20.37 14.03 -17.53
N SER A 232 20.95 13.19 -18.39
CA SER A 232 22.37 13.30 -18.74
C SER A 232 22.67 14.60 -19.50
N ARG A 233 21.80 15.03 -20.42
CA ARG A 233 21.91 16.34 -21.09
C ARG A 233 21.81 17.52 -20.12
N LEU A 234 20.94 17.45 -19.12
CA LEU A 234 20.79 18.50 -18.10
C LEU A 234 22.01 18.57 -17.16
N ARG A 235 22.55 17.43 -16.72
CA ARG A 235 23.80 17.39 -15.94
C ARG A 235 24.99 17.97 -16.70
N LEU A 236 25.10 17.68 -17.99
CA LEU A 236 26.14 18.25 -18.86
C LEU A 236 26.04 19.78 -18.99
N ARG A 237 24.83 20.35 -18.96
CA ARG A 237 24.63 21.82 -18.96
C ARG A 237 24.97 22.47 -17.61
N GLN A 238 24.65 21.84 -16.49
CA GLN A 238 24.95 22.39 -15.16
C GLN A 238 26.44 22.30 -14.79
N GLY A 239 27.19 21.38 -15.41
CA GLY A 239 28.63 21.21 -15.22
C GLY A 239 29.52 22.17 -16.03
N THR A 240 28.97 23.10 -16.82
CA THR A 240 29.79 24.12 -17.49
C THR A 240 29.98 25.33 -16.56
N PRO A 241 31.16 25.52 -15.94
CA PRO A 241 31.42 26.71 -15.14
C PRO A 241 31.33 27.93 -16.06
N HIS A 242 30.41 28.85 -15.75
CA HIS A 242 30.39 30.18 -16.34
C HIS A 242 31.72 30.86 -16.00
N HIS A 243 32.68 30.79 -16.93
CA HIS A 243 33.89 31.57 -16.91
C HIS A 243 33.50 33.04 -17.14
N ARG A 244 33.07 33.69 -16.06
CA ARG A 244 32.79 35.13 -16.00
C ARG A 244 34.14 35.83 -16.12
N ARG A 245 34.59 36.04 -17.35
CA ARG A 245 35.77 36.85 -17.67
C ARG A 245 35.44 38.28 -17.26
N ALA A 246 35.85 38.64 -16.05
CA ALA A 246 35.90 40.02 -15.60
C ALA A 246 36.80 40.78 -16.58
N LYS A 247 36.20 41.70 -17.35
CA LYS A 247 36.93 42.80 -17.97
C LYS A 247 37.29 43.76 -16.86
N ASN A 248 38.58 43.97 -16.62
CA ASN A 248 39.10 45.19 -16.01
C ASN A 248 40.53 45.41 -16.52
N SER A 249 40.76 46.65 -16.93
CA SER A 249 42.01 47.29 -17.43
C SER A 249 42.24 47.19 -18.92
#